data_AF-A0A2M6XC58-F1
#
_entry.id   AF-A0A2M6XC58-F1
#
_cell.length_a   1.000
_cell.length_b   1.000
_cell.length_c   1.000
_cell.angle_alpha   90.00
_cell.angle_beta   90.00
_cell.angle_gamma   90.00
#
_symmetry.space_group_name_H-M   'P 1'
#
loop_
_entity.id
_entity.type
_entity.pdbx_description
1 polymer ?
#
loop_
_entity_poly.entity_id
_entity_poly.type
_entity_poly.pdbx_seq_one_letter_code
_entity_poly.pdbx_strand_id
1 'polypeptide(L)'
;MKKQFILILTGIIFLLVVRSAAAKDLVGTDSSNLRRNSEVGTTSSEIKMTNWKNRANLEISARINSLNGLVIRIQEFKKLSDSSKTTLIGQVQSEIQTMQTLLQKIQIETDQATLKTDLQSITKSFRVYLLFIPKIQILSAADRIDEIGDNMTNLVNKLQAKNVTQAALADANAKIADAKVHSQKARDLVLPLQPDNGDQEIFDTNKTTLKQARDEIKAGNVDLKVAMEDLRTIVKTLKPTGTPTPTI
;
A
#
# COMPACT_ATOMS: atom_id res chain seq x y z
N MET A 1 -5.71 26.58 31.10
CA MET A 1 -7.14 26.21 30.99
C MET A 1 -7.25 24.71 31.22
N LYS A 2 -7.86 24.32 32.35
CA LYS A 2 -8.12 22.93 32.75
C LYS A 2 -9.44 22.48 32.11
N LYS A 3 -9.49 21.29 31.53
CA LYS A 3 -10.75 20.59 31.26
C LYS A 3 -10.64 19.14 31.75
N GLN A 4 -11.40 18.86 32.80
CA GLN A 4 -11.79 17.53 33.25
C GLN A 4 -13.10 17.14 32.56
N PHE A 5 -13.30 15.84 32.29
CA PHE A 5 -14.60 15.15 32.11
C PHE A 5 -14.33 13.64 32.34
N ILE A 6 -14.67 13.08 33.52
CA ILE A 6 -15.87 12.25 33.85
C ILE A 6 -15.95 11.01 32.93
N LEU A 7 -15.54 9.80 33.34
CA LEU A 7 -16.06 8.81 34.32
C LEU A 7 -17.39 8.11 33.94
N ILE A 8 -17.34 6.77 33.98
CA ILE A 8 -18.38 5.73 34.14
C ILE A 8 -19.15 5.23 32.88
N LEU A 9 -18.91 3.97 32.51
CA LEU A 9 -20.01 2.99 32.39
C LEU A 9 -19.53 1.55 32.66
N THR A 10 -19.92 1.06 33.82
CA THR A 10 -19.96 -0.33 34.28
C THR A 10 -20.88 -1.18 33.39
N GLY A 11 -20.37 -2.31 32.92
CA GLY A 11 -21.15 -3.36 32.25
C GLY A 11 -20.79 -4.73 32.80
N ILE A 12 -21.46 -5.12 33.87
CA ILE A 12 -21.48 -6.46 34.47
C ILE A 12 -22.08 -7.44 33.46
N ILE A 13 -21.38 -8.51 33.10
CA ILE A 13 -22.00 -9.73 32.56
C ILE A 13 -21.55 -10.94 33.37
N PHE A 14 -22.58 -11.67 33.77
CA PHE A 14 -22.67 -12.73 34.77
C PHE A 14 -22.64 -14.11 34.08
N LEU A 15 -21.92 -15.04 34.71
CA LEU A 15 -22.11 -16.51 34.77
C LEU A 15 -22.26 -17.35 33.49
N LEU A 16 -21.49 -18.44 33.37
CA LEU A 16 -21.88 -19.75 33.92
C LEU A 16 -20.75 -20.78 33.76
N VAL A 17 -20.34 -21.40 34.87
CA VAL A 17 -19.49 -22.60 34.90
C VAL A 17 -20.41 -23.81 34.91
N VAL A 18 -20.30 -24.69 33.91
CA VAL A 18 -20.86 -26.05 33.97
C VAL A 18 -19.70 -27.03 34.07
N ARG A 19 -19.62 -27.74 35.19
CA ARG A 19 -18.76 -28.91 35.38
C ARG A 19 -19.56 -30.14 34.94
N SER A 20 -19.07 -30.88 33.95
CA SER A 20 -19.65 -32.14 33.53
C SER A 20 -19.15 -33.26 34.45
N ALA A 21 -20.08 -33.97 35.09
CA ALA A 21 -19.82 -35.19 35.85
C ALA A 21 -19.63 -36.36 34.88
N ALA A 22 -18.55 -37.12 35.05
CA ALA A 22 -18.35 -38.40 34.38
C ALA A 22 -19.18 -39.48 35.08
N ALA A 23 -20.15 -40.06 34.38
CA ALA A 23 -20.80 -41.30 34.76
C ALA A 23 -20.21 -42.45 33.93
N LYS A 24 -19.95 -43.55 34.66
CA LYS A 24 -19.21 -44.75 34.28
C LYS A 24 -20.15 -45.77 33.64
N ASP A 25 -19.63 -46.51 32.67
CA ASP A 25 -20.26 -47.50 31.77
C ASP A 25 -21.37 -48.39 32.34
N LEU A 26 -22.35 -48.73 31.48
CA LEU A 26 -22.85 -50.11 31.39
C LEU A 26 -23.42 -50.43 29.99
N VAL A 27 -22.95 -51.58 29.50
CA VAL A 27 -23.12 -52.26 28.22
C VAL A 27 -24.58 -52.49 27.81
N GLY A 28 -24.88 -52.30 26.51
CA GLY A 28 -26.13 -52.72 25.89
C GLY A 28 -26.08 -52.63 24.36
N THR A 29 -25.86 -53.76 23.71
CA THR A 29 -25.92 -54.00 22.26
C THR A 29 -27.31 -53.70 21.68
N ASP A 30 -27.42 -52.75 20.75
CA ASP A 30 -28.49 -52.73 19.75
C ASP A 30 -28.05 -51.99 18.47
N SER A 31 -28.00 -52.74 17.37
CA SER A 31 -27.54 -52.31 16.04
C SER A 31 -28.68 -51.70 15.23
N SER A 32 -29.29 -50.62 15.72
CA SER A 32 -30.45 -49.98 15.06
C SER A 32 -30.51 -48.45 15.21
N ASN A 33 -29.37 -47.79 15.48
CA ASN A 33 -29.31 -46.33 15.50
C ASN A 33 -27.97 -45.77 14.97
N LEU A 34 -27.67 -45.96 13.68
CA LEU A 34 -26.70 -45.13 12.92
C LEU A 34 -27.19 -43.68 12.71
N ARG A 35 -28.02 -43.17 13.63
CA ARG A 35 -28.65 -41.84 13.57
C ARG A 35 -28.61 -41.09 14.91
N ARG A 36 -27.69 -41.44 15.79
CA ARG A 36 -27.29 -40.58 16.92
C ARG A 36 -25.82 -40.22 16.77
N ASN A 37 -25.55 -39.32 15.84
CA ASN A 37 -24.39 -38.45 15.91
C ASN A 37 -24.90 -37.00 16.05
N SER A 38 -25.77 -36.79 17.04
CA SER A 38 -26.19 -35.47 17.54
C SER A 38 -25.33 -35.06 18.74
N GLU A 39 -24.04 -35.38 18.67
CA GLU A 39 -22.99 -34.76 19.49
C GLU A 39 -21.92 -34.18 18.56
N VAL A 40 -22.27 -33.08 17.90
CA VAL A 40 -21.43 -31.88 17.75
C VAL A 40 -22.42 -30.71 17.60
N GLY A 41 -22.70 -30.02 18.70
CA GLY A 41 -23.74 -28.98 18.81
C GLY A 41 -23.38 -27.69 18.06
N THR A 42 -23.29 -27.75 16.74
CA THR A 42 -23.17 -26.56 15.88
C THR A 42 -23.97 -26.81 14.61
N THR A 43 -24.99 -26.00 14.35
CA THR A 43 -25.82 -26.17 13.15
C THR A 43 -24.97 -25.93 11.88
N SER A 44 -25.33 -26.54 10.74
CA SER A 44 -24.65 -26.29 9.45
C SER A 44 -24.61 -24.79 9.10
N SER A 45 -25.61 -24.03 9.55
CA SER A 45 -25.67 -22.57 9.41
C SER A 45 -24.59 -21.85 10.23
N GLU A 46 -24.42 -22.22 11.51
CA GLU A 46 -23.39 -21.65 12.40
C GLU A 46 -21.97 -21.92 11.90
N ILE A 47 -21.71 -23.14 11.38
CA ILE A 47 -20.41 -23.47 10.75
C ILE A 47 -20.16 -22.53 9.55
N LYS A 48 -21.18 -22.34 8.70
CA LYS A 48 -21.09 -21.48 7.52
C LYS A 48 -20.83 -20.02 7.89
N MET A 49 -21.55 -19.49 8.88
CA MET A 49 -21.33 -18.13 9.38
C MET A 49 -19.93 -17.96 9.98
N THR A 50 -19.47 -18.93 10.76
CA THR A 50 -18.11 -18.94 11.32
C THR A 50 -17.05 -18.89 10.22
N ASN A 51 -17.20 -19.71 9.18
CA ASN A 51 -16.28 -19.72 8.03
C ASN A 51 -16.26 -18.38 7.29
N TRP A 52 -17.43 -17.75 7.11
CA TRP A 52 -17.53 -16.42 6.51
C TRP A 52 -16.83 -15.34 7.35
N LYS A 53 -17.05 -15.33 8.67
CA LYS A 53 -16.37 -14.40 9.58
C LYS A 53 -14.86 -14.59 9.58
N ASN A 54 -14.40 -15.84 9.57
CA ASN A 54 -12.96 -16.17 9.51
C ASN A 54 -12.32 -15.67 8.21
N ARG A 55 -12.99 -15.89 7.07
CA ARG A 55 -12.52 -15.39 5.78
C ARG A 55 -12.45 -13.86 5.76
N ALA A 56 -13.50 -13.18 6.22
CA ALA A 56 -13.53 -11.73 6.32
C ALA A 56 -12.39 -11.19 7.19
N ASN A 57 -12.14 -11.84 8.34
CA ASN A 57 -11.05 -11.47 9.24
C ASN A 57 -9.68 -11.55 8.55
N LEU A 58 -9.40 -12.63 7.82
CA LEU A 58 -8.15 -12.79 7.07
C LEU A 58 -8.00 -11.71 6.00
N GLU A 59 -9.04 -11.50 5.18
CA GLU A 59 -8.98 -10.53 4.08
C GLU A 59 -8.84 -9.09 4.59
N ILE A 60 -9.60 -8.69 5.61
CA ILE A 60 -9.53 -7.34 6.18
C ILE A 60 -8.18 -7.11 6.88
N SER A 61 -7.71 -8.09 7.67
CA SER A 61 -6.42 -7.96 8.37
C SER A 61 -5.25 -7.83 7.40
N ALA A 62 -5.22 -8.62 6.32
CA ALA A 62 -4.18 -8.51 5.30
C ALA A 62 -4.14 -7.13 4.62
N ARG A 63 -5.31 -6.53 4.38
CA ARG A 63 -5.43 -5.19 3.81
C ARG A 63 -4.99 -4.10 4.78
N ILE A 64 -5.42 -4.17 6.04
CA ILE A 64 -4.97 -3.25 7.10
C ILE A 64 -3.44 -3.28 7.21
N ASN A 65 -2.84 -4.47 7.22
CA ASN A 65 -1.37 -4.62 7.27
C ASN A 65 -0.69 -3.96 6.07
N SER A 66 -1.24 -4.14 4.87
CA SER A 66 -0.73 -3.51 3.65
C SER A 66 -0.86 -1.98 3.70
N LEU A 67 -2.00 -1.44 4.17
CA LEU A 67 -2.23 -0.01 4.35
C LEU A 67 -1.27 0.61 5.39
N ASN A 68 -1.01 -0.07 6.50
CA ASN A 68 0.01 0.34 7.47
C ASN A 68 1.41 0.40 6.83
N GLY A 69 1.74 -0.57 5.97
CA GLY A 69 2.97 -0.53 5.18
C GLY A 69 3.05 0.70 4.25
N LEU A 70 1.92 1.13 3.68
CA LEU A 70 1.87 2.37 2.88
C LEU A 70 2.10 3.62 3.74
N VAL A 71 1.55 3.67 4.97
CA VAL A 71 1.81 4.80 5.90
C VAL A 71 3.30 4.97 6.17
N ILE A 72 4.00 3.88 6.49
CA ILE A 72 5.45 3.90 6.71
C ILE A 72 6.16 4.43 5.45
N ARG A 73 5.80 3.89 4.27
CA ARG A 73 6.43 4.31 3.01
C ARG A 73 6.20 5.79 2.68
N ILE A 74 5.02 6.35 2.99
CA ILE A 74 4.73 7.77 2.74
C ILE A 74 5.63 8.66 3.61
N GLN A 75 5.91 8.24 4.85
CA GLN A 75 6.79 8.99 5.75
C GLN A 75 8.23 9.08 5.22
N GLU A 76 8.69 8.04 4.50
CA GLU A 76 10.03 7.96 3.93
C GLU A 76 10.25 8.84 2.68
N PHE A 77 9.19 9.35 2.04
CA PHE A 77 9.33 10.19 0.85
C PHE A 77 10.13 11.45 1.14
N LYS A 78 11.14 11.76 0.32
CA LYS A 78 12.02 12.92 0.52
C LYS A 78 11.57 14.15 -0.24
N LYS A 79 10.82 13.96 -1.33
CA LYS A 79 10.45 14.99 -2.32
C LYS A 79 8.97 15.37 -2.27
N LEU A 80 8.18 14.64 -1.49
CA LEU A 80 6.80 14.99 -1.24
C LEU A 80 6.70 16.01 -0.10
N SER A 81 5.88 17.05 -0.27
CA SER A 81 5.68 18.06 0.78
C SER A 81 5.02 17.47 2.02
N ASP A 82 5.31 18.05 3.19
CA ASP A 82 4.75 17.58 4.46
C ASP A 82 3.22 17.62 4.47
N SER A 83 2.62 18.68 3.92
CA SER A 83 1.17 18.78 3.75
C SER A 83 0.58 17.63 2.91
N SER A 84 1.26 17.27 1.81
CA SER A 84 0.84 16.15 0.96
C SER A 84 0.98 14.80 1.69
N LYS A 85 2.08 14.60 2.45
CA LYS A 85 2.27 13.41 3.29
C LYS A 85 1.17 13.29 4.33
N THR A 86 0.89 14.35 5.07
CA THR A 86 -0.17 14.38 6.09
C THR A 86 -1.53 14.06 5.46
N THR A 87 -1.82 14.63 4.29
CA THR A 87 -3.07 14.35 3.57
C THR A 87 -3.18 12.88 3.18
N LEU A 88 -2.15 12.31 2.56
CA LEU A 88 -2.14 10.90 2.16
C LEU A 88 -2.24 9.95 3.36
N ILE A 89 -1.50 10.23 4.44
CA ILE A 89 -1.56 9.43 5.67
C ILE A 89 -2.97 9.50 6.26
N GLY A 90 -3.58 10.69 6.32
CA GLY A 90 -4.96 10.85 6.81
C GLY A 90 -5.97 10.05 5.98
N GLN A 91 -5.84 10.06 4.65
CA GLN A 91 -6.67 9.26 3.75
C GLN A 91 -6.52 7.75 4.01
N VAL A 92 -5.28 7.26 4.13
CA VAL A 92 -5.01 5.84 4.40
C VAL A 92 -5.50 5.43 5.79
N GLN A 93 -5.33 6.28 6.80
CA GLN A 93 -5.83 6.02 8.16
C GLN A 93 -7.35 5.98 8.24
N SER A 94 -8.04 6.83 7.48
CA SER A 94 -9.51 6.80 7.38
C SER A 94 -10.02 5.48 6.80
N GLU A 95 -9.33 4.94 5.79
CA GLU A 95 -9.67 3.62 5.23
C GLU A 95 -9.39 2.49 6.23
N ILE A 96 -8.27 2.54 6.95
CA ILE A 96 -7.97 1.57 8.02
C ILE A 96 -9.08 1.54 9.07
N GLN A 97 -9.54 2.72 9.54
CA GLN A 97 -10.63 2.82 10.51
C GLN A 97 -11.94 2.24 9.96
N THR A 98 -12.28 2.55 8.70
CA THR A 98 -13.47 2.00 8.03
C THR A 98 -13.43 0.47 7.99
N MET A 99 -12.27 -0.11 7.65
CA MET A 99 -12.07 -1.57 7.62
C MET A 99 -12.16 -2.20 9.02
N GLN A 100 -11.60 -1.54 10.05
CA GLN A 100 -11.70 -2.01 11.45
C GLN A 100 -13.14 -2.01 11.94
N THR A 101 -13.91 -0.96 11.65
CA THR A 101 -15.34 -0.90 11.97
C THR A 101 -16.13 -1.98 11.25
N LEU A 102 -15.86 -2.23 9.96
CA LEU A 102 -16.50 -3.31 9.21
C LEU A 102 -16.19 -4.69 9.81
N LEU A 103 -14.93 -4.93 10.20
CA LEU A 103 -14.53 -6.18 10.85
C LEU A 103 -15.30 -6.38 12.17
N GLN A 104 -15.40 -5.35 13.01
CA GLN A 104 -16.14 -5.44 14.27
C GLN A 104 -17.61 -5.80 14.03
N LYS A 105 -18.27 -5.15 13.06
CA LYS A 105 -19.65 -5.48 12.66
C LYS A 105 -19.80 -6.95 12.26
N ILE A 106 -18.94 -7.42 11.37
CA ILE A 106 -18.94 -8.81 10.89
C ILE A 106 -18.75 -9.80 12.05
N GLN A 107 -17.87 -9.51 13.02
CA GLN A 107 -17.60 -10.43 14.12
C GLN A 107 -18.79 -10.58 15.07
N ILE A 108 -19.51 -9.49 15.36
CA ILE A 108 -20.67 -9.52 16.26
C ILE A 108 -21.96 -9.94 15.58
N GLU A 109 -22.00 -9.99 14.24
CA GLU A 109 -23.22 -10.26 13.48
C GLU A 109 -23.79 -11.66 13.75
N THR A 110 -25.08 -11.75 14.06
CA THR A 110 -25.80 -13.00 14.36
C THR A 110 -26.87 -13.33 13.31
N ASP A 111 -27.22 -12.37 12.45
CA ASP A 111 -28.13 -12.57 11.33
C ASP A 111 -27.37 -12.89 10.02
N GLN A 112 -27.76 -13.99 9.37
CA GLN A 112 -27.08 -14.47 8.17
C GLN A 112 -27.25 -13.51 6.97
N ALA A 113 -28.41 -12.87 6.83
CA ALA A 113 -28.69 -11.97 5.72
C ALA A 113 -27.88 -10.67 5.85
N THR A 114 -27.80 -10.14 7.06
CA THR A 114 -26.99 -8.96 7.39
C THR A 114 -25.51 -9.25 7.24
N LEU A 115 -25.03 -10.41 7.71
CA LEU A 115 -23.65 -10.86 7.51
C LEU A 115 -23.29 -10.90 6.02
N LYS A 116 -24.18 -11.41 5.16
CA LYS A 116 -23.95 -11.44 3.72
C LYS A 116 -23.78 -10.03 3.13
N THR A 117 -24.58 -9.07 3.61
CA THR A 117 -24.52 -7.66 3.18
C THR A 117 -23.22 -7.00 3.62
N ASP A 118 -22.77 -7.25 4.85
CA ASP A 118 -21.49 -6.74 5.35
C ASP A 118 -20.30 -7.35 4.58
N LEU A 119 -20.35 -8.64 4.27
CA LEU A 119 -19.33 -9.30 3.43
C LEU A 119 -19.25 -8.69 2.02
N GLN A 120 -20.37 -8.26 1.43
CA GLN A 120 -20.35 -7.57 0.14
C GLN A 120 -19.64 -6.21 0.24
N SER A 121 -19.77 -5.52 1.38
CA SER A 121 -19.11 -4.24 1.62
C SER A 121 -17.58 -4.36 1.63
N ILE A 122 -17.02 -5.53 1.96
CA ILE A 122 -15.57 -5.81 1.83
C ILE A 122 -15.09 -5.57 0.39
N THR A 123 -15.91 -5.85 -0.62
CA THR A 123 -15.56 -5.64 -2.03
C THR A 123 -15.48 -4.15 -2.37
N LYS A 124 -16.36 -3.33 -1.78
CA LYS A 124 -16.31 -1.87 -1.97
C LYS A 124 -15.04 -1.28 -1.35
N SER A 125 -14.73 -1.64 -0.10
CA SER A 125 -13.46 -1.25 0.55
C SER A 125 -12.23 -1.79 -0.19
N PHE A 126 -12.35 -2.94 -0.89
CA PHE A 126 -11.27 -3.45 -1.74
C PHE A 126 -10.94 -2.50 -2.89
N ARG A 127 -11.94 -1.88 -3.51
CA ARG A 127 -11.73 -0.92 -4.60
C ARG A 127 -10.97 0.31 -4.12
N VAL A 128 -11.32 0.81 -2.94
CA VAL A 128 -10.61 1.91 -2.28
C VAL A 128 -9.13 1.55 -2.04
N TYR A 129 -8.90 0.39 -1.44
CA TYR A 129 -7.56 -0.17 -1.23
C TYR A 129 -6.74 -0.33 -2.53
N LEU A 130 -7.38 -0.78 -3.61
CA LEU A 130 -6.73 -0.98 -4.91
C LEU A 130 -6.26 0.31 -5.58
N LEU A 131 -6.78 1.47 -5.18
CA LEU A 131 -6.28 2.77 -5.66
C LEU A 131 -5.00 3.19 -4.91
N PHE A 132 -4.97 3.03 -3.58
CA PHE A 132 -3.87 3.54 -2.77
C PHE A 132 -2.53 2.87 -3.09
N ILE A 133 -2.52 1.55 -3.32
CA ILE A 133 -1.28 0.83 -3.67
C ILE A 133 -0.57 1.41 -4.89
N PRO A 134 -1.19 1.45 -6.09
CA PRO A 134 -0.52 1.98 -7.27
C PRO A 134 -0.22 3.48 -7.15
N LYS A 135 -1.08 4.26 -6.47
CA LYS A 135 -0.82 5.68 -6.18
C LYS A 135 0.49 5.86 -5.41
N ILE A 136 0.67 5.15 -4.29
CA ILE A 136 1.88 5.25 -3.46
C ILE A 136 3.11 4.66 -4.18
N GLN A 137 2.95 3.61 -4.98
CA GLN A 137 4.06 3.06 -5.79
C GLN A 137 4.57 4.07 -6.82
N ILE A 138 3.67 4.77 -7.52
CA ILE A 138 4.04 5.80 -8.50
C ILE A 138 4.73 6.98 -7.81
N LEU A 139 4.18 7.47 -6.69
CA LEU A 139 4.81 8.53 -5.90
C LEU A 139 6.22 8.14 -5.44
N SER A 140 6.39 6.88 -5.00
CA SER A 140 7.70 6.36 -4.62
C SER A 140 8.69 6.28 -5.78
N ALA A 141 8.22 5.96 -6.99
CA ALA A 141 9.06 5.96 -8.17
C ALA A 141 9.47 7.38 -8.56
N ALA A 142 8.56 8.35 -8.49
CA ALA A 142 8.84 9.76 -8.70
C ALA A 142 9.89 10.28 -7.71
N ASP A 143 9.74 9.97 -6.42
CA ASP A 143 10.69 10.32 -5.36
C ASP A 143 12.11 9.82 -5.66
N ARG A 144 12.23 8.57 -6.14
CA ARG A 144 13.51 7.97 -6.55
C ARG A 144 14.11 8.62 -7.79
N ILE A 145 13.30 8.97 -8.80
CA ILE A 145 13.77 9.66 -10.01
C ILE A 145 14.42 10.99 -9.61
N ASP A 146 13.78 11.75 -8.73
CA ASP A 146 14.30 13.03 -8.25
C ASP A 146 15.59 12.86 -7.43
N GLU A 147 15.66 11.86 -6.55
CA GLU A 147 16.87 11.57 -5.77
C GLU A 147 18.05 11.20 -6.68
N ILE A 148 17.83 10.36 -7.69
CA ILE A 148 18.85 10.03 -8.69
C ILE A 148 19.23 11.28 -9.48
N GLY A 149 18.26 12.07 -9.92
CA GLY A 149 18.49 13.33 -10.64
C GLY A 149 19.34 14.33 -9.84
N ASP A 150 19.11 14.46 -8.53
CA ASP A 150 19.93 15.30 -7.65
C ASP A 150 21.37 14.79 -7.54
N ASN A 151 21.54 13.48 -7.37
CA ASN A 151 22.87 12.85 -7.31
C ASN A 151 23.64 13.05 -8.63
N MET A 152 22.95 12.95 -9.76
CA MET A 152 23.54 13.20 -11.08
C MET A 152 23.86 14.68 -11.31
N THR A 153 22.99 15.59 -10.86
CA THR A 153 23.26 17.05 -10.89
C THR A 153 24.53 17.36 -10.10
N ASN A 154 24.70 16.76 -8.91
CA ASN A 154 25.91 16.92 -8.09
C ASN A 154 27.17 16.40 -8.81
N LEU A 155 27.04 15.31 -9.58
CA LEU A 155 28.15 14.80 -10.40
C LEU A 155 28.47 15.73 -11.56
N VAL A 156 27.47 16.26 -12.27
CA VAL A 156 27.65 17.25 -13.34
C VAL A 156 28.43 18.46 -12.81
N ASN A 157 28.02 19.01 -11.67
CA ASN A 157 28.70 20.17 -11.06
C ASN A 157 30.18 19.88 -10.75
N LYS A 158 30.50 18.67 -10.27
CA LYS A 158 31.88 18.25 -10.02
C LYS A 158 32.70 18.09 -11.31
N LEU A 159 32.08 17.66 -12.41
CA LEU A 159 32.73 17.51 -13.71
C LEU A 159 32.95 18.87 -14.40
N GLN A 160 32.00 19.79 -14.26
CA GLN A 160 32.15 21.17 -14.74
C GLN A 160 33.38 21.85 -14.11
N ALA A 161 33.61 21.65 -12.82
CA ALA A 161 34.79 22.17 -12.12
C ALA A 161 36.14 21.61 -12.65
N LYS A 162 36.12 20.57 -13.50
CA LYS A 162 37.30 19.98 -14.14
C LYS A 162 37.50 20.42 -15.60
N ASN A 163 36.78 21.44 -16.08
CA ASN A 163 36.86 21.96 -17.46
C ASN A 163 36.58 20.89 -18.54
N VAL A 164 35.67 19.96 -18.25
CA VAL A 164 35.18 18.98 -19.23
C VAL A 164 34.41 19.68 -20.37
N THR A 165 34.45 19.10 -21.57
CA THR A 165 33.71 19.56 -22.76
C THR A 165 32.23 19.88 -22.48
N GLN A 166 31.82 21.09 -22.89
CA GLN A 166 30.54 21.69 -22.54
C GLN A 166 29.30 20.98 -23.12
N ALA A 167 29.40 20.36 -24.30
CA ALA A 167 28.23 19.82 -25.02
C ALA A 167 27.59 18.61 -24.31
N ALA A 168 28.38 17.58 -23.96
CA ALA A 168 27.86 16.38 -23.28
C ALA A 168 27.36 16.69 -21.86
N LEU A 169 27.95 17.68 -21.18
CA LEU A 169 27.45 18.13 -19.88
C LEU A 169 26.12 18.86 -20.00
N ALA A 170 25.92 19.64 -21.08
CA ALA A 170 24.65 20.31 -21.34
C ALA A 170 23.53 19.30 -21.63
N ASP A 171 23.79 18.27 -22.43
CA ASP A 171 22.82 17.22 -22.73
C ASP A 171 22.44 16.41 -21.47
N ALA A 172 23.45 15.98 -20.69
CA ALA A 172 23.20 15.29 -19.43
C ALA A 172 22.34 16.13 -18.46
N ASN A 173 22.60 17.44 -18.35
CA ASN A 173 21.78 18.34 -17.55
C ASN A 173 20.35 18.47 -18.07
N ALA A 174 20.16 18.59 -19.38
CA ALA A 174 18.83 18.65 -19.99
C ALA A 174 18.04 17.37 -19.68
N LYS A 175 18.66 16.20 -19.81
CA LYS A 175 18.03 14.91 -19.51
C LYS A 175 17.73 14.69 -18.03
N ILE A 176 18.58 15.19 -17.13
CA ILE A 176 18.25 15.20 -15.69
C ILE A 176 17.03 16.10 -15.42
N ALA A 177 16.94 17.27 -16.08
CA ALA A 177 15.81 18.17 -15.94
C ALA A 177 14.51 17.56 -16.49
N ASP A 178 14.56 16.95 -17.68
CA ASP A 178 13.43 16.25 -18.29
C ASP A 178 12.90 15.13 -17.38
N ALA A 179 13.80 14.33 -16.80
CA ALA A 179 13.43 13.28 -15.86
C ALA A 179 12.66 13.81 -14.63
N LYS A 180 13.09 14.96 -14.08
CA LYS A 180 12.41 15.64 -12.97
C LYS A 180 11.04 16.19 -13.38
N VAL A 181 10.91 16.69 -14.61
CA VAL A 181 9.61 17.11 -15.17
C VAL A 181 8.65 15.94 -15.25
N HIS A 182 9.10 14.78 -15.75
CA HIS A 182 8.29 13.56 -15.79
C HIS A 182 7.88 13.05 -14.40
N SER A 183 8.81 13.06 -13.45
CA SER A 183 8.53 12.76 -12.03
C SER A 183 7.46 13.69 -11.44
N GLN A 184 7.54 15.00 -11.71
CA GLN A 184 6.55 15.96 -11.25
C GLN A 184 5.17 15.73 -11.89
N LYS A 185 5.10 15.52 -13.21
CA LYS A 185 3.85 15.17 -13.90
C LYS A 185 3.19 13.93 -13.32
N ALA A 186 3.98 12.88 -13.03
CA ALA A 186 3.46 11.67 -12.41
C ALA A 186 2.85 11.97 -11.03
N ARG A 187 3.46 12.83 -10.21
CA ARG A 187 2.89 13.28 -8.92
C ARG A 187 1.59 14.04 -9.13
N ASP A 188 1.58 15.02 -10.03
CA ASP A 188 0.42 15.88 -10.28
C ASP A 188 -0.80 15.09 -10.78
N LEU A 189 -0.56 14.02 -11.54
CA LEU A 189 -1.61 13.10 -11.99
C LEU A 189 -2.20 12.28 -10.83
N VAL A 190 -1.37 11.76 -9.93
CA VAL A 190 -1.84 10.77 -8.93
C VAL A 190 -2.27 11.36 -7.60
N LEU A 191 -1.70 12.50 -7.17
CA LEU A 191 -2.07 13.15 -5.92
C LEU A 191 -3.58 13.48 -5.80
N PRO A 192 -4.25 14.03 -6.82
CA PRO A 192 -5.66 14.39 -6.71
C PRO A 192 -6.61 13.18 -6.75
N LEU A 193 -6.14 11.99 -7.16
CA LEU A 193 -7.00 10.80 -7.28
C LEU A 193 -7.66 10.45 -5.94
N GLN A 194 -8.97 10.22 -6.01
CA GLN A 194 -9.82 9.85 -4.89
C GLN A 194 -10.41 8.45 -5.10
N PRO A 195 -10.77 7.73 -4.02
CA PRO A 195 -11.46 6.45 -4.14
C PRO A 195 -12.76 6.56 -4.94
N ASP A 196 -13.07 5.52 -5.70
CA ASP A 196 -14.24 5.52 -6.59
C ASP A 196 -15.59 5.35 -5.86
N ASN A 197 -15.59 4.90 -4.60
CA ASN A 197 -16.79 4.68 -3.79
C ASN A 197 -17.89 3.83 -4.46
N GLY A 198 -17.52 2.95 -5.39
CA GLY A 198 -18.45 2.14 -6.16
C GLY A 198 -18.76 2.69 -7.56
N ASP A 199 -18.40 3.94 -7.85
CA ASP A 199 -18.63 4.60 -9.14
C ASP A 199 -17.71 4.00 -10.23
N GLN A 200 -18.31 3.57 -11.33
CA GLN A 200 -17.56 2.92 -12.42
C GLN A 200 -16.79 3.95 -13.27
N GLU A 201 -17.34 5.15 -13.47
CA GLU A 201 -16.72 6.20 -14.27
C GLU A 201 -15.48 6.76 -13.57
N ILE A 202 -15.56 6.97 -12.25
CA ILE A 202 -14.41 7.38 -11.44
C ILE A 202 -13.33 6.29 -11.47
N PHE A 203 -13.71 5.02 -11.40
CA PHE A 203 -12.75 3.92 -11.48
C PHE A 203 -12.02 3.87 -12.83
N ASP A 204 -12.73 3.99 -13.94
CA ASP A 204 -12.12 3.95 -15.28
C ASP A 204 -11.23 5.19 -15.52
N THR A 205 -11.65 6.34 -15.01
CA THR A 205 -10.85 7.57 -14.98
C THR A 205 -9.56 7.37 -14.17
N ASN A 206 -9.68 6.92 -12.92
CA ASN A 206 -8.54 6.64 -12.06
C ASN A 206 -7.56 5.65 -12.71
N LYS A 207 -8.08 4.57 -13.32
CA LYS A 207 -7.28 3.56 -14.01
C LYS A 207 -6.50 4.16 -15.17
N THR A 208 -7.13 5.02 -15.96
CA THR A 208 -6.49 5.72 -17.08
C THR A 208 -5.40 6.67 -16.58
N THR A 209 -5.69 7.47 -15.56
CA THR A 209 -4.71 8.40 -14.97
C THR A 209 -3.51 7.67 -14.35
N LEU A 210 -3.74 6.56 -13.66
CA LEU A 210 -2.67 5.71 -13.13
C LEU A 210 -1.80 5.12 -14.26
N LYS A 211 -2.38 4.79 -15.42
CA LYS A 211 -1.61 4.34 -16.58
C LYS A 211 -0.74 5.47 -17.13
N GLN A 212 -1.31 6.66 -17.32
CA GLN A 212 -0.57 7.83 -17.80
C GLN A 212 0.59 8.18 -16.86
N ALA A 213 0.36 8.21 -15.56
CA ALA A 213 1.41 8.49 -14.59
C ALA A 213 2.53 7.42 -14.60
N ARG A 214 2.22 6.14 -14.85
CA ARG A 214 3.26 5.12 -15.06
C ARG A 214 4.05 5.35 -16.33
N ASP A 215 3.42 5.84 -17.40
CA ASP A 215 4.10 6.14 -18.66
C ASP A 215 5.05 7.35 -18.48
N GLU A 216 4.68 8.35 -17.66
CA GLU A 216 5.58 9.43 -17.22
C GLU A 216 6.79 8.89 -16.42
N ILE A 217 6.57 7.98 -15.46
CA ILE A 217 7.69 7.33 -14.71
C ILE A 217 8.64 6.59 -15.66
N LYS A 218 8.13 5.91 -16.69
CA LYS A 218 8.97 5.23 -17.68
C LYS A 218 9.80 6.24 -18.48
N ALA A 219 9.19 7.33 -18.94
CA ALA A 219 9.89 8.38 -19.67
C ALA A 219 11.03 8.99 -18.82
N GLY A 220 10.75 9.33 -17.56
CA GLY A 220 11.78 9.87 -16.66
C GLY A 220 12.95 8.89 -16.41
N ASN A 221 12.67 7.58 -16.33
CA ASN A 221 13.75 6.58 -16.24
C ASN A 221 14.58 6.48 -17.54
N VAL A 222 13.97 6.68 -18.70
CA VAL A 222 14.69 6.72 -19.99
C VAL A 222 15.63 7.92 -20.02
N ASP A 223 15.17 9.11 -19.62
CA ASP A 223 16.02 10.30 -19.60
C ASP A 223 17.19 10.17 -18.60
N LEU A 224 16.95 9.62 -17.40
CA LEU A 224 18.04 9.32 -16.46
C LEU A 224 19.07 8.34 -17.02
N LYS A 225 18.62 7.36 -17.82
CA LYS A 225 19.53 6.41 -18.47
C LYS A 225 20.42 7.11 -19.49
N VAL A 226 19.83 7.96 -20.34
CA VAL A 226 20.58 8.75 -21.34
C VAL A 226 21.60 9.65 -20.65
N ALA A 227 21.18 10.43 -19.65
CA ALA A 227 22.08 11.27 -18.88
C ALA A 227 23.25 10.48 -18.25
N MET A 228 23.01 9.25 -17.80
CA MET A 228 24.05 8.40 -17.23
C MET A 228 25.04 7.89 -18.30
N GLU A 229 24.57 7.65 -19.53
CA GLU A 229 25.42 7.29 -20.66
C GLU A 229 26.35 8.44 -21.06
N ASP A 230 25.85 9.68 -21.09
CA ASP A 230 26.65 10.88 -21.35
C ASP A 230 27.72 11.09 -20.27
N LEU A 231 27.32 11.00 -18.99
CA LEU A 231 28.24 11.12 -17.86
C LEU A 231 29.32 10.03 -17.87
N ARG A 232 29.00 8.80 -18.27
CA ARG A 232 29.99 7.73 -18.43
C ARG A 232 30.96 8.04 -19.55
N THR A 233 30.48 8.56 -20.67
CA THR A 233 31.33 8.96 -21.81
C THR A 233 32.32 10.05 -21.39
N ILE A 234 31.85 11.07 -20.67
CA ILE A 234 32.69 12.11 -20.08
C ILE A 234 33.75 11.54 -19.14
N VAL A 235 33.38 10.63 -18.24
CA VAL A 235 34.35 10.07 -17.28
C VAL A 235 35.40 9.21 -17.98
N LYS A 236 35.06 8.54 -19.08
CA LYS A 236 36.02 7.77 -19.88
C LYS A 236 37.06 8.68 -20.55
N THR A 237 36.67 9.83 -21.08
CA THR A 237 37.63 10.77 -21.72
C THR A 237 38.57 11.42 -20.72
N LEU A 238 38.17 11.52 -19.44
CA LEU A 238 39.02 12.02 -18.36
C LEU A 238 40.05 11.01 -17.83
N LYS A 239 39.90 9.71 -18.11
CA LYS A 239 40.88 8.71 -17.67
C LYS A 239 42.11 8.81 -18.59
N PRO A 240 43.31 9.12 -18.07
CA PRO A 240 44.51 9.15 -18.91
C PRO A 240 44.71 7.76 -19.53
N THR A 241 44.77 7.70 -20.85
CA THR A 241 45.20 6.51 -21.58
C THR A 241 46.68 6.34 -21.34
N GLY A 242 47.03 5.64 -20.25
CA GLY A 242 48.41 5.35 -19.90
C GLY A 242 49.05 4.44 -20.94
N THR A 243 49.71 5.04 -21.92
CA THR A 243 50.94 4.47 -22.47
C THR A 243 52.03 5.51 -22.23
N PRO A 244 52.98 5.26 -21.30
CA PRO A 244 54.17 6.09 -21.22
C PRO A 244 54.91 5.94 -22.56
N THR A 245 55.01 7.03 -23.31
CA THR A 245 55.88 7.09 -24.49
C THR A 245 57.29 6.79 -24.00
N PRO A 246 57.96 5.72 -24.47
CA PRO A 246 59.35 5.50 -24.12
C PRO A 246 60.17 6.58 -24.82
N THR A 247 60.68 7.52 -24.05
CA THR A 247 61.79 8.38 -24.47
C THR A 247 63.00 7.49 -24.75
N ILE A 248 63.39 7.44 -26.03
CA ILE A 248 64.64 6.85 -26.52
C ILE A 248 65.77 7.86 -26.29
#